data_AF-A0A524D005-F1
#
_entry.id   AF-A0A524D005-F1
#
_cell.length_a   1.000
_cell.length_b   1.000
_cell.length_c   1.000
_cell.angle_alpha   90.00
_cell.angle_beta   90.00
_cell.angle_gamma   90.00
#
_symmetry.space_group_name_H-M   'P 1'
#
loop_
_entity.id
_entity.type
_entity.pdbx_description
1 polymer ?
#
loop_
_entity_poly.entity_id
_entity_poly.type
_entity_poly.pdbx_seq_one_letter_code
_entity_poly.pdbx_strand_id
1 'polypeptide(L)'
;MSSEENLKRLFQEWDNLNNEVGGALQSLDFTTIKDIRKKQKAVEDSIYKILKKNAPDDLETILPETCGEMEMGYEQKGKKFYFLMEDPEYADEEDLHILAITIDSNNNIETIKNFKTDNII
;
A
#
# COMPACT_ATOMS: atom_id res chain seq x y z
N MET A 1 11.98 -3.52 -19.27
CA MET A 1 11.25 -2.55 -18.45
C MET A 1 11.92 -2.50 -17.10
N SER A 2 12.29 -1.30 -16.64
CA SER A 2 12.88 -1.12 -15.31
C SER A 2 11.82 -1.30 -14.21
N SER A 3 12.25 -1.54 -12.97
CA SER A 3 11.34 -1.62 -11.82
C SER A 3 10.49 -0.34 -11.66
N GLU A 4 11.06 0.82 -11.97
CA GLU A 4 10.37 2.12 -11.95
C GLU A 4 9.29 2.25 -13.02
N GLU A 5 9.54 1.82 -14.27
CA GLU A 5 8.53 1.83 -15.33
C GLU A 5 7.34 0.93 -14.95
N ASN A 6 7.62 -0.19 -14.27
CA ASN A 6 6.59 -1.08 -13.75
C ASN A 6 5.80 -0.42 -12.61
N LEU A 7 6.47 0.24 -11.66
CA LEU A 7 5.82 0.98 -10.57
C LEU A 7 4.89 2.07 -11.09
N LYS A 8 5.38 2.96 -11.98
CA LYS A 8 4.55 4.03 -12.56
C LYS A 8 3.29 3.49 -13.21
N ARG A 9 3.40 2.36 -13.92
CA ARG A 9 2.26 1.68 -14.52
C ARG A 9 1.28 1.15 -13.46
N LEU A 10 1.78 0.52 -12.40
CA LEU A 10 0.94 -0.01 -11.31
C LEU A 10 0.18 1.10 -10.57
N PHE A 11 0.83 2.23 -10.29
CA PHE A 11 0.16 3.39 -9.70
C PHE A 11 -0.93 3.95 -10.60
N GLN A 12 -0.66 4.06 -11.91
CA GLN A 12 -1.67 4.51 -12.85
C GLN A 12 -2.84 3.53 -12.96
N GLU A 13 -2.56 2.22 -12.92
CA GLU A 13 -3.59 1.19 -12.90
C GLU A 13 -4.46 1.29 -11.65
N TRP A 14 -3.85 1.49 -10.48
CA TRP A 14 -4.57 1.74 -9.23
C TRP A 14 -5.47 2.97 -9.28
N ASP A 15 -4.95 4.10 -9.77
CA ASP A 15 -5.70 5.35 -9.95
C ASP A 15 -6.93 5.13 -10.86
N ASN A 16 -6.75 4.41 -11.97
CA ASN A 16 -7.85 4.10 -12.88
C ASN A 16 -8.92 3.23 -12.21
N LEU A 17 -8.51 2.19 -11.47
CA LEU A 17 -9.43 1.33 -10.73
C LEU A 17 -10.20 2.12 -9.66
N ASN A 18 -9.57 3.05 -8.95
CA ASN A 18 -10.24 3.91 -7.98
C ASN A 18 -11.32 4.79 -8.61
N ASN A 19 -11.06 5.33 -9.81
CA ASN A 19 -12.07 6.09 -10.56
C ASN A 19 -13.25 5.20 -10.99
N GLU A 20 -12.98 3.96 -11.41
CA GLU A 20 -14.01 2.98 -11.75
C GLU A 20 -14.88 2.60 -10.54
N VAL A 21 -14.28 2.44 -9.34
CA VAL A 21 -15.03 2.20 -8.10
C VAL A 21 -15.99 3.36 -7.81
N GLY A 22 -15.54 4.61 -7.98
CA GLY A 22 -16.38 5.79 -7.78
C GLY A 22 -17.63 5.79 -8.66
N GLY A 23 -17.49 5.40 -9.93
CA GLY A 23 -18.62 5.25 -10.86
C GLY A 23 -19.55 4.10 -10.49
N ALA A 24 -19.00 2.93 -10.16
CA ALA A 24 -19.79 1.75 -9.79
C ALA A 24 -20.55 1.91 -8.45
N LEU A 25 -20.00 2.70 -7.51
CA LEU A 25 -20.69 3.06 -6.27
C LEU A 25 -21.92 3.94 -6.55
N GLN A 26 -21.82 4.91 -7.47
CA GLN A 26 -22.95 5.76 -7.85
C GLN A 26 -24.10 4.95 -8.46
N SER A 27 -23.80 3.89 -9.21
CA SER A 27 -24.79 2.99 -9.81
C SER A 27 -25.19 1.82 -8.91
N LEU A 28 -24.63 1.70 -7.70
CA LEU A 28 -24.82 0.57 -6.76
C LEU A 28 -24.51 -0.80 -7.39
N ASP A 29 -23.55 -0.86 -8.32
CA ASP A 29 -23.13 -2.09 -8.97
C ASP A 29 -22.09 -2.85 -8.12
N PHE A 30 -22.59 -3.61 -7.15
CA PHE A 30 -21.76 -4.38 -6.22
C PHE A 30 -20.95 -5.50 -6.88
N THR A 31 -21.38 -6.00 -8.04
CA THR A 31 -20.64 -7.03 -8.78
C THR A 31 -19.37 -6.42 -9.36
N THR A 32 -19.50 -5.28 -10.02
CA THR A 32 -18.38 -4.53 -10.58
C THR A 32 -17.44 -4.06 -9.48
N ILE A 33 -17.96 -3.56 -8.34
CA ILE A 33 -17.13 -3.17 -7.18
C ILE A 33 -16.28 -4.36 -6.70
N LYS A 34 -16.88 -5.55 -6.58
CA LYS A 34 -16.16 -6.75 -6.13
C LYS A 34 -15.04 -7.15 -7.09
N ASP A 35 -15.27 -7.03 -8.39
CA ASP A 35 -14.26 -7.36 -9.39
C ASP A 35 -13.15 -6.32 -9.48
N ILE A 36 -13.47 -5.03 -9.32
CA ILE A 36 -12.46 -3.98 -9.22
C ILE A 36 -11.59 -4.20 -7.98
N ARG A 37 -12.18 -4.54 -6.83
CA ARG A 37 -11.44 -4.83 -5.59
C ARG A 37 -10.44 -5.99 -5.74
N LYS A 38 -10.77 -7.01 -6.53
CA LYS A 38 -9.81 -8.10 -6.84
C LYS A 38 -8.63 -7.60 -7.67
N LYS A 39 -8.86 -6.74 -8.66
CA LYS A 39 -7.80 -6.15 -9.49
C LYS A 39 -6.92 -5.24 -8.65
N GLN A 40 -7.54 -4.42 -7.81
CA GLN A 40 -6.88 -3.59 -6.82
C GLN A 40 -5.92 -4.44 -5.98
N LYS A 41 -6.42 -5.51 -5.34
CA LYS A 41 -5.57 -6.42 -4.56
C LYS A 41 -4.36 -6.97 -5.35
N ALA A 42 -4.54 -7.29 -6.63
CA ALA A 42 -3.43 -7.77 -7.47
C ALA A 42 -2.37 -6.68 -7.73
N VAL A 43 -2.79 -5.42 -7.86
CA VAL A 43 -1.89 -4.27 -7.98
C VAL A 43 -1.14 -4.04 -6.66
N GLU A 44 -1.85 -4.07 -5.53
CA GLU A 44 -1.27 -3.96 -4.18
C GLU A 44 -0.20 -5.03 -3.94
N ASP A 45 -0.52 -6.30 -4.21
CA ASP A 45 0.42 -7.42 -4.11
C ASP A 45 1.65 -7.23 -5.00
N SER A 46 1.48 -6.62 -6.17
CA SER A 46 2.58 -6.34 -7.11
C SER A 46 3.47 -5.22 -6.61
N ILE A 47 2.89 -4.14 -6.07
CA ILE A 47 3.65 -3.03 -5.48
C ILE A 47 4.38 -3.51 -4.23
N TYR A 48 3.73 -4.31 -3.38
CA TYR A 48 4.34 -4.89 -2.19
C TYR A 48 5.56 -5.76 -2.53
N LYS A 49 5.48 -6.60 -3.56
CA LYS A 49 6.64 -7.39 -4.04
C LYS A 49 7.80 -6.51 -4.49
N ILE A 50 7.51 -5.37 -5.12
CA ILE A 50 8.55 -4.43 -5.54
C ILE A 50 9.14 -3.73 -4.31
N LEU A 51 8.30 -3.31 -3.35
CA LEU A 51 8.75 -2.76 -2.08
C LEU A 51 9.68 -3.74 -1.37
N LYS A 52 9.24 -4.98 -1.11
CA LYS A 52 10.04 -5.99 -0.40
C LYS A 52 11.39 -6.27 -1.08
N LYS A 53 11.44 -6.24 -2.42
CA LYS A 53 12.68 -6.45 -3.18
C LYS A 53 13.68 -5.28 -3.10
N ASN A 54 13.19 -4.05 -2.93
CA ASN A 54 14.02 -2.84 -2.91
C ASN A 54 14.13 -2.23 -1.51
N ALA A 55 13.45 -2.80 -0.53
CA ALA A 55 13.52 -2.40 0.86
C ALA A 55 14.94 -2.67 1.38
N PRO A 56 15.44 -1.82 2.29
CA PRO A 56 16.70 -2.08 2.95
C PRO A 56 16.63 -3.35 3.83
N ASP A 57 17.79 -3.98 4.05
CA ASP A 57 17.91 -5.31 4.67
C ASP A 57 17.24 -5.41 6.06
N ASP A 58 17.17 -4.29 6.78
CA ASP A 58 16.49 -4.18 8.07
C ASP A 58 14.97 -4.38 7.95
N LEU A 59 14.34 -3.81 6.91
CA LEU A 59 12.91 -3.96 6.66
C LEU A 59 12.53 -5.36 6.15
N GLU A 60 13.42 -6.06 5.42
CA GLU A 60 13.12 -7.41 4.91
C GLU A 60 12.81 -8.40 6.04
N THR A 61 13.44 -8.21 7.21
CA THR A 61 13.27 -9.10 8.37
C THR A 61 11.94 -8.91 9.12
N ILE A 62 11.34 -7.72 9.01
CA ILE A 62 10.08 -7.39 9.70
C ILE A 62 8.88 -7.44 8.77
N LEU A 63 9.09 -7.28 7.45
CA LEU A 63 8.03 -7.28 6.47
C LEU A 63 7.35 -8.67 6.36
N PRO A 64 6.01 -8.76 6.47
CA PRO A 64 5.30 -10.02 6.37
C PRO A 64 5.51 -10.71 5.02
N GLU A 65 5.13 -11.99 4.92
CA GLU A 65 5.23 -12.71 3.65
C GLU A 65 4.28 -12.12 2.61
N THR A 66 3.08 -11.73 3.04
CA THR A 66 2.03 -11.22 2.16
C THR A 66 1.55 -9.85 2.58
N CYS A 67 1.11 -9.07 1.59
CA CYS A 67 0.50 -7.77 1.81
C CYS A 67 -0.82 -7.84 2.60
N GLY A 68 -1.49 -9.01 2.60
CA GLY A 68 -2.77 -9.20 3.27
C GLY A 68 -2.70 -9.19 4.80
N GLU A 69 -1.49 -9.21 5.37
CA GLU A 69 -1.23 -9.11 6.81
C GLU A 69 -1.05 -7.65 7.26
N MET A 70 -1.12 -6.69 6.33
CA MET A 70 -0.95 -5.27 6.59
C MET A 70 -2.20 -4.49 6.19
N GLU A 71 -2.43 -3.38 6.87
CA GLU A 71 -3.38 -2.38 6.38
C GLU A 71 -2.72 -1.52 5.29
N MET A 72 -3.51 -1.09 4.32
CA MET A 72 -3.03 -0.31 3.20
C MET A 72 -3.72 1.04 3.09
N GLY A 73 -2.91 2.08 2.89
CA GLY A 73 -3.35 3.43 2.54
C GLY A 73 -2.79 3.86 1.19
N TYR A 74 -3.52 4.74 0.51
CA TYR A 74 -3.04 5.38 -0.71
C TYR A 74 -3.27 6.89 -0.63
N GLU A 75 -2.18 7.66 -0.70
CA GLU A 75 -2.21 9.11 -0.74
C GLU A 75 -2.16 9.58 -2.20
N GLN A 76 -3.27 10.16 -2.68
CA GLN A 76 -3.44 10.49 -4.09
C GLN A 76 -2.54 11.64 -4.58
N LYS A 77 -2.24 12.61 -3.70
CA LYS A 77 -1.49 13.83 -4.09
C LYS A 77 -0.01 13.53 -4.30
N GLY A 78 0.64 12.90 -3.32
CA GLY A 78 2.03 12.46 -3.43
C GLY A 78 2.21 11.16 -4.21
N LYS A 79 1.12 10.48 -4.58
CA LYS A 79 1.15 9.14 -5.19
C LYS A 79 2.04 8.21 -4.39
N LYS A 80 1.62 7.96 -3.15
CA LYS A 80 2.37 7.17 -2.17
C LYS A 80 1.47 6.09 -1.59
N PHE A 81 1.93 4.85 -1.64
CA PHE A 81 1.31 3.75 -0.89
C PHE A 81 1.88 3.69 0.51
N TYR A 82 1.02 3.40 1.46
CA TYR A 82 1.33 3.19 2.86
C TYR A 82 0.98 1.73 3.19
N PHE A 83 1.96 0.98 3.67
CA PHE A 83 1.79 -0.34 4.23
C PHE A 83 1.96 -0.22 5.74
N LEU A 84 0.90 -0.50 6.49
CA LEU A 84 0.81 -0.29 7.92
C LEU A 84 0.83 -1.63 8.64
N MET A 85 1.65 -1.72 9.67
CA MET A 85 1.72 -2.88 10.55
C MET A 85 1.99 -2.41 11.98
N GLU A 86 1.74 -3.30 12.95
CA GLU A 86 2.22 -3.08 14.32
C GLU A 86 3.75 -3.03 14.31
N ASP A 87 4.32 -2.05 15.02
CA ASP A 87 5.76 -1.89 15.11
C ASP A 87 6.35 -3.00 15.99
N PRO A 88 7.13 -3.94 15.43
CA PRO A 88 7.65 -5.06 16.18
C PRO A 88 8.65 -4.64 17.26
N GLU A 89 9.21 -3.42 17.19
CA GLU A 89 10.07 -2.89 18.25
C GLU A 89 9.32 -2.62 19.56
N TYR A 90 8.01 -2.44 19.49
CA TYR A 90 7.14 -2.09 20.62
C TYR A 90 6.10 -3.19 20.92
N ALA A 91 6.31 -4.41 20.42
CA ALA A 91 5.36 -5.51 20.55
C ALA A 91 5.04 -5.92 22.02
N ASP A 92 5.92 -5.57 22.96
CA ASP A 92 5.74 -5.84 24.40
C ASP A 92 5.06 -4.67 25.16
N GLU A 93 4.75 -3.56 24.49
CA GLU A 93 4.09 -2.40 25.10
C GLU A 93 2.56 -2.54 25.05
N GLU A 94 1.86 -1.97 26.04
CA GLU A 94 0.38 -1.96 26.06
C GLU A 94 -0.21 -1.00 25.02
N ASP A 95 0.55 0.03 24.62
CA ASP A 95 0.13 1.03 23.65
C ASP A 95 0.34 0.52 22.21
N LEU A 96 -0.61 0.83 21.33
CA LEU A 96 -0.51 0.46 19.91
C LEU A 96 0.46 1.40 19.18
N HIS A 97 1.59 0.85 18.75
CA HIS A 97 2.57 1.54 17.90
C HIS A 97 2.45 1.05 16.46
N ILE A 98 2.13 1.96 15.53
CA ILE A 98 2.02 1.64 14.10
C ILE A 98 3.30 2.05 13.38
N LEU A 99 3.86 1.11 12.62
CA LEU A 99 4.90 1.35 11.64
C LEU A 99 4.26 1.51 10.27
N ALA A 100 4.55 2.63 9.60
CA ALA A 100 4.18 2.82 8.20
C ALA A 100 5.40 2.71 7.30
N ILE A 101 5.33 1.82 6.32
CA ILE A 101 6.35 1.68 5.28
C ILE A 101 5.73 2.19 3.99
N THR A 102 6.38 3.18 3.37
CA THR A 102 5.84 3.86 2.21
C THR A 102 6.65 3.57 0.96
N ILE A 103 6.00 3.60 -0.19
CA ILE A 103 6.66 3.56 -1.50
C ILE A 103 5.96 4.53 -2.45
N ASP A 104 6.73 5.28 -3.23
CA ASP A 104 6.22 6.15 -4.29
C ASP A 104 6.44 5.57 -5.70
N SER A 105 5.88 6.26 -6.71
CA SER A 105 6.02 5.85 -8.11
C SER A 105 7.46 5.91 -8.67
N ASN A 106 8.40 6.53 -7.94
CA ASN A 106 9.83 6.57 -8.27
C ASN A 106 10.63 5.58 -7.42
N ASN A 107 9.97 4.62 -6.75
CA ASN A 107 10.61 3.61 -5.91
C ASN A 107 11.34 4.21 -4.68
N ASN A 108 10.97 5.40 -4.21
CA ASN A 108 11.46 5.92 -2.94
C ASN A 108 10.72 5.21 -1.81
N ILE A 109 11.47 4.55 -0.92
CA ILE A 109 10.95 3.82 0.23
C ILE A 109 11.31 4.57 1.51
N GLU A 110 10.32 4.79 2.37
CA GLU A 110 10.50 5.47 3.66
C GLU A 110 9.77 4.72 4.76
N THR A 111 10.33 4.75 5.97
CA THR A 111 9.73 4.16 7.17
C THR A 111 9.36 5.26 8.15
N ILE A 112 8.13 5.22 8.65
CA ILE A 112 7.57 6.21 9.58
C ILE A 112 7.13 5.47 10.84
N LYS A 113 7.88 5.65 11.93
CA LYS A 113 7.55 5.11 13.25
C LYS A 113 6.45 5.93 13.92
N ASN A 114 5.68 5.32 14.82
CA ASN A 114 4.60 5.97 15.56
C ASN A 114 3.60 6.67 14.63
N PHE A 115 3.27 6.01 13.52
CA PHE A 115 2.41 6.56 12.49
C PHE A 115 1.01 6.79 13.04
N LYS A 116 0.52 8.03 12.93
CA LYS A 116 -0.86 8.37 13.26
C LYS A 116 -1.71 8.34 11.99
N THR A 117 -2.74 7.51 11.99
CA THR A 117 -3.65 7.30 10.85
C THR A 117 -4.45 8.55 10.47
N ASP A 118 -4.57 9.53 11.37
CA ASP A 118 -5.11 10.88 11.08
C ASP A 118 -4.37 11.60 9.92
N ASN A 119 -3.17 11.14 9.55
CA ASN A 119 -2.40 11.69 8.44
C ASN A 119 -2.75 11.10 7.06
N ILE A 120 -3.61 10.09 6.99
CA ILE A 120 -4.11 9.52 5.73
C ILE A 120 -5.47 10.16 5.44
N ILE A 121 -5.48 11.30 4.73
CA ILE A 121 -6.70 12.00 4.29
C ILE A 121 -6.71 12.14 2.77
#